data_AF-A0A9P5S966-F1
#
_entry.id   AF-A0A9P5S966-F1
#
_cell.length_a   1.000
_cell.length_b   1.000
_cell.length_c   1.000
_cell.angle_alpha   90.00
_cell.angle_beta   90.00
_cell.angle_gamma   90.00
#
_symmetry.space_group_name_H-M   'P 1'
#
loop_
_entity.id
_entity.type
_entity.pdbx_description
1 polymer ?
#
loop_
_entity_poly.entity_id
_entity_poly.type
_entity_poly.pdbx_seq_one_letter_code
_entity_poly.pdbx_strand_id
1 'polypeptide(L)'
;MAPNPPLTEQETQLIEAYQRILNDPFEDKYEDRWQDEPFDRAIEEFKARALDIGFAEPLDVLKRFRVDSYDAVRQQHKKGPALCFRPGWKSDLLGQPIDPVALVAKCQHVSGPRFTGEGRVILLDFWASWCDPCVQAGPELSDLADEFEGRISVVGINNESIFGETKPGDVDQLNEFLDDNREEFRYTIYIDNDEGHAKKTVYNPGGYRGIPCVILLVDGIVTYVGSPQENFRQFLEQTLNFIEAEARREE
;
A
#
# COMPACT_ATOMS: atom_id res chain seq x y z
N MET A 1 -20.75 4.70 6.35
CA MET A 1 -21.24 5.12 5.01
C MET A 1 -21.90 3.89 4.39
N ALA A 2 -23.13 3.99 3.88
CA ALA A 2 -23.70 2.86 3.16
C ALA A 2 -22.84 2.58 1.90
N PRO A 3 -22.63 1.31 1.53
CA PRO A 3 -21.89 0.99 0.30
C PRO A 3 -22.61 1.62 -0.89
N ASN A 4 -21.83 2.14 -1.85
CA ASN A 4 -22.39 2.68 -3.09
C ASN A 4 -23.21 1.57 -3.78
N PRO A 5 -24.38 1.90 -4.35
CA PRO A 5 -25.15 0.92 -5.09
C PRO A 5 -24.32 0.36 -6.26
N PRO A 6 -24.54 -0.91 -6.66
CA PRO A 6 -23.83 -1.52 -7.77
C PRO A 6 -24.05 -0.71 -9.05
N LEU A 7 -23.03 -0.68 -9.91
CA LEU A 7 -23.06 0.06 -11.16
C LEU A 7 -24.01 -0.58 -12.16
N THR A 8 -24.75 0.25 -12.89
CA THR A 8 -25.48 -0.21 -14.07
C THR A 8 -24.50 -0.52 -15.21
N GLU A 9 -24.93 -1.29 -16.22
CA GLU A 9 -24.11 -1.59 -17.39
C GLU A 9 -23.61 -0.31 -18.10
N GLN A 10 -24.47 0.71 -18.22
CA GLN A 10 -24.11 1.99 -18.82
C GLN A 10 -23.09 2.74 -17.96
N GLU A 11 -23.22 2.72 -16.63
CA GLU A 11 -22.25 3.34 -15.72
C GLU A 11 -20.89 2.64 -15.79
N THR A 12 -20.88 1.31 -15.92
CA THR A 12 -19.65 0.53 -16.15
C THR A 12 -18.98 0.97 -17.45
N GLN A 13 -19.72 1.03 -18.56
CA GLN A 13 -19.20 1.49 -19.86
C GLN A 13 -18.67 2.93 -19.79
N LEU A 14 -19.32 3.80 -19.02
CA LEU A 14 -18.88 5.18 -18.82
C LEU A 14 -17.55 5.25 -18.06
N ILE A 15 -17.41 4.44 -17.00
CA ILE A 15 -16.18 4.38 -16.21
C ILE A 15 -15.04 3.80 -17.05
N GLU A 16 -15.29 2.74 -17.82
CA GLU A 16 -14.30 2.20 -18.75
C GLU A 16 -13.87 3.23 -19.80
N ALA A 17 -14.82 3.99 -20.36
CA ALA A 17 -14.52 5.08 -21.28
C ALA A 17 -13.68 6.19 -20.62
N TYR A 18 -14.01 6.54 -19.37
CA TYR A 18 -13.23 7.51 -18.59
C TYR A 18 -11.78 7.03 -18.42
N GLN A 19 -11.58 5.78 -17.98
CA GLN A 19 -10.25 5.21 -17.80
C GLN A 19 -9.45 5.26 -19.11
N ARG A 20 -10.03 4.72 -20.18
CA ARG A 20 -9.34 4.58 -21.47
C ARG A 20 -9.02 5.90 -22.16
N ILE A 21 -9.85 6.93 -21.98
CA ILE A 21 -9.75 8.20 -22.71
C ILE A 21 -9.06 9.27 -21.86
N LEU A 22 -9.43 9.39 -20.58
CA LEU A 22 -8.98 10.48 -19.72
C LEU A 22 -7.93 10.08 -18.68
N ASN A 23 -7.79 8.80 -18.34
CA ASN A 23 -6.80 8.35 -17.36
C ASN A 23 -5.57 7.71 -18.03
N ASP A 24 -5.70 6.49 -18.56
CA ASP A 24 -4.59 5.65 -19.03
C ASP A 24 -3.61 6.37 -19.99
N PRO A 25 -4.06 7.16 -20.99
CA PRO A 25 -3.16 7.84 -21.91
C PRO A 25 -2.29 8.93 -21.26
N PHE A 26 -2.65 9.35 -20.04
CA PHE A 26 -2.07 10.47 -19.32
C PHE A 26 -1.37 10.06 -18.01
N GLU A 27 -1.35 8.78 -17.65
CA GLU A 27 -0.75 8.30 -16.39
C GLU A 27 0.74 8.61 -16.26
N ASP A 28 1.48 8.57 -17.37
CA ASP A 28 2.92 8.89 -17.43
C ASP A 28 3.21 10.33 -17.91
N LYS A 29 2.16 11.12 -18.13
CA LYS A 29 2.21 12.51 -18.60
C LYS A 29 2.01 13.42 -17.40
N TYR A 30 3.04 13.63 -16.60
CA TYR A 30 3.01 14.57 -15.48
C TYR A 30 4.18 15.54 -15.58
N GLU A 31 4.10 16.63 -14.82
CA GLU A 31 5.12 17.66 -14.71
C GLU A 31 5.56 18.19 -16.10
N ASP A 32 6.83 18.02 -16.47
CA ASP A 32 7.42 18.49 -17.72
C ASP A 32 6.93 17.74 -18.96
N ARG A 33 6.33 16.55 -18.79
CA ARG A 33 5.78 15.74 -19.88
C ARG A 33 4.33 16.07 -20.22
N TRP A 34 3.66 16.86 -19.36
CA TRP A 34 2.26 17.22 -19.58
C TRP A 34 2.09 18.16 -20.78
N GLN A 35 1.00 17.97 -21.53
CA GLN A 35 0.56 18.87 -22.57
C GLN A 35 -0.96 19.08 -22.47
N ASP A 36 -1.40 20.34 -22.48
CA ASP A 36 -2.83 20.66 -22.35
C ASP A 36 -3.64 20.27 -23.59
N GLU A 37 -3.12 20.51 -24.80
CA GLU A 37 -3.88 20.30 -26.05
C GLU A 37 -4.34 18.82 -26.25
N PRO A 38 -3.50 17.78 -26.04
CA PRO A 38 -3.97 16.40 -26.13
C PRO A 38 -5.08 16.07 -25.11
N PHE A 39 -5.01 16.62 -23.90
CA PHE A 39 -6.01 16.38 -22.88
C PHE A 39 -7.33 17.08 -23.19
N ASP A 40 -7.29 18.31 -23.71
CA ASP A 40 -8.48 19.02 -24.15
C ASP A 40 -9.23 18.27 -25.26
N ARG A 41 -8.49 17.65 -26.21
CA ARG A 41 -9.09 16.75 -27.21
C ARG A 41 -9.71 15.52 -26.58
N ALA A 42 -9.04 14.91 -25.60
CA ALA A 42 -9.55 13.73 -24.91
C ALA A 42 -10.84 14.05 -24.11
N ILE A 43 -10.98 15.25 -23.53
CA ILE A 43 -12.22 15.70 -22.90
C ILE A 43 -13.38 15.71 -23.90
N GLU A 44 -13.16 16.26 -25.10
CA GLU A 44 -14.21 16.31 -26.12
C GLU A 44 -14.55 14.90 -26.66
N GLU A 45 -13.56 14.03 -26.84
CA GLU A 45 -13.79 12.61 -27.17
C GLU A 45 -14.58 11.89 -26.09
N PHE A 46 -14.22 12.08 -24.82
CA PHE A 46 -14.91 11.47 -23.69
C PHE A 46 -16.36 11.94 -23.58
N LYS A 47 -16.62 13.25 -23.73
CA LYS A 47 -17.99 13.79 -23.74
C LYS A 47 -18.83 13.21 -24.88
N ALA A 48 -18.27 13.09 -26.08
CA ALA A 48 -18.96 12.45 -27.21
C ALA A 48 -19.27 10.98 -26.91
N ARG A 49 -18.30 10.23 -26.37
CA ARG A 49 -18.48 8.83 -25.99
C ARG A 49 -19.51 8.67 -24.86
N ALA A 50 -19.49 9.54 -23.87
CA ALA A 50 -20.46 9.54 -22.78
C ALA A 50 -21.89 9.77 -23.30
N LEU A 51 -22.06 10.69 -24.27
CA LEU A 51 -23.35 10.93 -24.91
C LEU A 51 -23.85 9.69 -25.67
N ASP A 52 -22.97 8.98 -26.39
CA ASP A 52 -23.32 7.73 -27.09
C ASP A 52 -23.76 6.61 -26.12
N ILE A 53 -23.20 6.58 -24.90
CA ILE A 53 -23.60 5.62 -23.85
C ILE A 53 -24.94 6.03 -23.21
N GLY A 54 -25.31 7.31 -23.28
CA GLY A 54 -26.57 7.86 -22.77
C GLY A 54 -26.42 8.89 -21.65
N PHE A 55 -25.22 9.42 -21.42
CA PHE A 55 -24.94 10.41 -20.37
C PHE A 55 -24.65 11.80 -20.97
N ALA A 56 -25.61 12.73 -20.83
CA ALA A 56 -25.39 14.14 -21.16
C ALA A 56 -24.45 14.83 -20.15
N GLU A 57 -24.56 14.45 -18.87
CA GLU A 57 -23.76 15.01 -17.76
C GLU A 57 -22.94 13.90 -17.07
N PRO A 58 -21.87 13.39 -17.70
CA PRO A 58 -21.13 12.24 -17.18
C PRO A 58 -20.46 12.49 -15.83
N LEU A 59 -20.12 13.74 -15.50
CA LEU A 59 -19.52 14.10 -14.21
C LEU A 59 -20.45 13.82 -13.03
N ASP A 60 -21.77 13.77 -13.21
CA ASP A 60 -22.68 13.44 -12.10
C ASP A 60 -22.53 12.00 -11.63
N VAL A 61 -22.23 11.08 -12.54
CA VAL A 61 -21.86 9.70 -12.21
C VAL A 61 -20.45 9.67 -11.64
N LEU A 62 -19.49 10.33 -12.29
CA LEU A 62 -18.08 10.25 -11.92
C LEU A 62 -17.73 10.92 -10.57
N LYS A 63 -18.53 11.88 -10.08
CA LYS A 63 -18.41 12.43 -8.71
C LYS A 63 -18.50 11.34 -7.62
N ARG A 64 -19.23 10.25 -7.86
CA ARG A 64 -19.27 9.08 -6.96
C ARG A 64 -17.89 8.45 -6.76
N PHE A 65 -16.99 8.69 -7.72
CA PHE A 65 -15.61 8.22 -7.78
C PHE A 65 -14.58 9.34 -7.61
N ARG A 66 -14.98 10.46 -6.96
CA ARG A 66 -14.11 11.62 -6.67
C ARG A 66 -13.58 12.36 -7.90
N VAL A 67 -14.25 12.22 -9.04
CA VAL A 67 -13.96 13.01 -10.24
C VAL A 67 -14.92 14.20 -10.29
N ASP A 68 -14.50 15.31 -9.69
CA ASP A 68 -15.37 16.48 -9.51
C ASP A 68 -15.47 17.35 -10.77
N SER A 69 -14.39 17.45 -11.54
CA SER A 69 -14.33 18.23 -12.77
C SER A 69 -13.17 17.78 -13.66
N TYR A 70 -13.25 18.07 -14.96
CA TYR A 70 -12.14 17.82 -15.87
C TYR A 70 -10.88 18.60 -15.51
N ASP A 71 -11.01 19.80 -14.90
CA ASP A 71 -9.84 20.54 -14.42
C ASP A 71 -9.20 19.86 -13.20
N ALA A 72 -9.99 19.28 -12.29
CA ALA A 72 -9.44 18.49 -11.19
C ALA A 72 -8.63 17.29 -11.71
N VAL A 73 -9.15 16.59 -12.71
CA VAL A 73 -8.44 15.48 -13.40
C VAL A 73 -7.17 16.00 -14.07
N ARG A 74 -7.25 17.13 -14.78
CA ARG A 74 -6.08 17.80 -15.38
C ARG A 74 -5.00 18.10 -14.34
N GLN A 75 -5.37 18.72 -13.21
CA GLN A 75 -4.41 19.07 -12.16
C GLN A 75 -3.82 17.83 -11.50
N GLN A 76 -4.61 16.76 -11.34
CA GLN A 76 -4.13 15.48 -10.84
C GLN A 76 -3.08 14.87 -11.77
N HIS A 77 -3.33 14.79 -13.08
CA HIS A 77 -2.33 14.31 -14.02
C HIS A 77 -1.10 15.22 -14.09
N LYS A 78 -1.28 16.55 -14.14
CA LYS A 78 -0.15 17.50 -14.10
C LYS A 78 0.77 17.27 -12.90
N LYS A 79 0.18 17.00 -11.72
CA LYS A 79 0.93 16.71 -10.49
C LYS A 79 1.58 15.32 -10.52
N GLY A 80 0.96 14.38 -11.21
CA GLY A 80 1.39 12.98 -11.25
C GLY A 80 1.14 12.25 -9.92
N PRO A 81 1.47 10.95 -9.87
CA PRO A 81 1.35 10.17 -8.65
C PRO A 81 2.34 10.68 -7.58
N ALA A 82 2.09 10.30 -6.33
CA ALA A 82 3.03 10.55 -5.24
C ALA A 82 4.42 10.02 -5.61
N LEU A 83 5.48 10.70 -5.15
CA LEU A 83 6.87 10.37 -5.52
C LEU A 83 7.21 8.89 -5.32
N CYS A 84 6.68 8.26 -4.27
CA CYS A 84 6.92 6.86 -3.96
C CYS A 84 6.39 5.86 -5.00
N PHE A 85 5.41 6.25 -5.81
CA PHE A 85 4.86 5.41 -6.88
C PHE A 85 5.49 5.74 -8.25
N ARG A 86 6.50 6.60 -8.29
CA ARG A 86 7.19 6.95 -9.53
C ARG A 86 8.33 5.95 -9.78
N PRO A 87 8.57 5.55 -11.05
CA PRO A 87 9.65 4.65 -11.39
C PRO A 87 11.00 5.13 -10.85
N GLY A 88 11.75 4.23 -10.20
CA GLY A 88 13.09 4.51 -9.69
C GLY A 88 13.13 5.26 -8.35
N TRP A 89 11.98 5.57 -7.75
CA TRP A 89 11.96 6.10 -6.39
C TRP A 89 12.58 5.12 -5.40
N LYS A 90 13.21 5.67 -4.36
CA LYS A 90 13.75 4.94 -3.22
C LYS A 90 13.44 5.69 -1.95
N SER A 91 13.15 4.95 -0.89
CA SER A 91 12.94 5.52 0.43
C SER A 91 14.23 6.12 0.99
N ASP A 92 14.10 7.26 1.67
CA ASP A 92 15.20 7.86 2.45
C ASP A 92 15.60 6.99 3.66
N LEU A 93 14.78 6.00 4.04
CA LEU A 93 15.14 5.02 5.06
C LEU A 93 16.12 3.96 4.59
N LEU A 94 16.37 3.78 3.29
CA LEU A 94 17.33 2.77 2.84
C LEU A 94 18.71 3.01 3.48
N GLY A 95 19.27 1.95 4.07
CA GLY A 95 20.54 1.98 4.79
C GLY A 95 20.46 2.54 6.21
N GLN A 96 19.29 2.98 6.69
CA GLN A 96 19.11 3.46 8.05
C GLN A 96 18.86 2.30 9.02
N PRO A 97 19.33 2.39 10.27
CA PRO A 97 19.02 1.40 11.29
C PRO A 97 17.60 1.59 11.84
N ILE A 98 16.93 0.48 12.09
CA ILE A 98 15.69 0.38 12.86
C ILE A 98 15.90 -0.67 13.93
N ASP A 99 15.52 -0.35 15.17
CA ASP A 99 15.36 -1.32 16.24
C ASP A 99 13.89 -1.79 16.24
N PRO A 100 13.59 -2.96 15.64
CA PRO A 100 12.21 -3.42 15.51
C PRO A 100 11.61 -3.86 16.84
N VAL A 101 12.43 -4.22 17.84
CA VAL A 101 11.93 -4.57 19.18
C VAL A 101 11.49 -3.30 19.91
N ALA A 102 12.30 -2.25 19.88
CA ALA A 102 11.93 -0.96 20.46
C ALA A 102 10.71 -0.35 19.76
N LEU A 103 10.58 -0.54 18.44
CA LEU A 103 9.43 -0.11 17.65
C LEU A 103 8.13 -0.74 18.15
N VAL A 104 8.07 -2.08 18.25
CA VAL A 104 6.84 -2.77 18.67
C VAL A 104 6.59 -2.75 20.17
N ALA A 105 7.60 -2.42 20.99
CA ALA A 105 7.42 -2.23 22.44
C ALA A 105 6.47 -1.08 22.80
N LYS A 106 6.21 -0.17 21.85
CA LYS A 106 5.22 0.91 21.95
C LYS A 106 3.88 0.59 21.29
N CYS A 107 3.76 -0.59 20.68
CA CYS A 107 2.54 -1.08 20.06
C CYS A 107 1.89 -2.14 20.96
N GLN A 108 0.59 -2.36 20.80
CA GLN A 108 -0.12 -3.41 21.51
C GLN A 108 -0.07 -4.72 20.69
N HIS A 109 0.39 -5.80 21.30
CA HIS A 109 0.38 -7.14 20.69
C HIS A 109 -1.04 -7.70 20.63
N VAL A 110 -1.43 -8.28 19.49
CA VAL A 110 -2.79 -8.76 19.21
C VAL A 110 -2.83 -10.25 18.85
N SER A 111 -1.97 -10.71 17.93
CA SER A 111 -1.98 -12.10 17.43
C SER A 111 -0.57 -12.64 17.24
N GLY A 112 -0.45 -13.98 17.23
CA GLY A 112 0.80 -14.71 17.04
C GLY A 112 1.70 -14.75 18.29
N PRO A 113 2.92 -15.30 18.17
CA PRO A 113 3.93 -15.22 19.22
C PRO A 113 4.45 -13.79 19.35
N ARG A 114 4.77 -13.36 20.58
CA ARG A 114 5.39 -12.05 20.79
C ARG A 114 6.74 -12.01 20.08
N PHE A 115 6.96 -10.96 19.28
CA PHE A 115 8.22 -10.75 18.58
C PHE A 115 9.35 -10.50 19.58
N THR A 116 10.44 -11.26 19.44
CA THR A 116 11.60 -11.23 20.34
C THR A 116 12.80 -10.49 19.75
N GLY A 117 12.78 -10.16 18.45
CA GLY A 117 13.94 -9.59 17.76
C GLY A 117 14.94 -10.61 17.25
N GLU A 118 14.66 -11.91 17.39
CA GLU A 118 15.53 -12.97 16.88
C GLU A 118 15.47 -13.07 15.35
N GLY A 119 16.60 -13.42 14.73
CA GLY A 119 16.74 -13.54 13.29
C GLY A 119 17.41 -12.33 12.64
N ARG A 120 18.17 -12.58 11.56
CA ARG A 120 18.88 -11.52 10.81
C ARG A 120 17.95 -10.75 9.88
N VAL A 121 16.90 -11.40 9.37
CA VAL A 121 15.99 -10.84 8.36
C VAL A 121 14.61 -10.65 8.96
N ILE A 122 14.15 -9.41 9.02
CA ILE A 122 12.89 -9.03 9.65
C ILE A 122 12.06 -8.23 8.64
N LEU A 123 10.81 -8.64 8.43
CA LEU A 123 9.86 -7.99 7.55
C LEU A 123 8.81 -7.27 8.40
N LEU A 124 8.77 -5.94 8.32
CA LEU A 124 7.71 -5.13 8.92
C LEU A 124 6.62 -4.90 7.88
N ASP A 125 5.37 -5.23 8.20
CA ASP A 125 4.20 -5.03 7.33
C ASP A 125 3.27 -3.97 7.94
N PHE A 126 3.18 -2.80 7.31
CA PHE A 126 2.27 -1.73 7.70
C PHE A 126 0.96 -1.85 6.91
N TRP A 127 -0.15 -2.03 7.62
CA TRP A 127 -1.46 -2.31 7.03
C TRP A 127 -2.64 -1.81 7.88
N ALA A 128 -3.86 -2.01 7.40
CA ALA A 128 -5.11 -1.70 8.13
C ALA A 128 -6.21 -2.70 7.73
N SER A 129 -7.17 -2.98 8.62
CA SER A 129 -8.23 -3.98 8.36
C SER A 129 -9.23 -3.54 7.29
N TRP A 130 -9.42 -2.23 7.11
CA TRP A 130 -10.27 -1.67 6.05
C TRP A 130 -9.61 -1.61 4.67
N CYS A 131 -8.33 -1.97 4.56
CA CYS A 131 -7.56 -1.88 3.33
C CYS A 131 -7.66 -3.19 2.52
N ASP A 132 -8.53 -3.22 1.50
CA ASP A 132 -8.71 -4.42 0.68
C ASP A 132 -7.39 -4.98 0.08
N PRO A 133 -6.45 -4.16 -0.47
CA PRO A 133 -5.16 -4.67 -0.92
C PRO A 133 -4.31 -5.29 0.19
N CYS A 134 -4.50 -4.85 1.44
CA CYS A 134 -3.82 -5.40 2.59
C CYS A 134 -4.40 -6.76 3.00
N VAL A 135 -5.73 -6.89 2.97
CA VAL A 135 -6.43 -8.16 3.19
C VAL A 135 -5.95 -9.21 2.19
N GLN A 136 -5.79 -8.83 0.92
CA GLN A 136 -5.25 -9.71 -0.12
C GLN A 136 -3.77 -10.08 0.10
N ALA A 137 -2.97 -9.18 0.68
CA ALA A 137 -1.56 -9.44 0.97
C ALA A 137 -1.35 -10.36 2.18
N GLY A 138 -2.29 -10.38 3.14
CA GLY A 138 -2.22 -11.17 4.36
C GLY A 138 -1.86 -12.64 4.11
N PRO A 139 -2.61 -13.37 3.26
CA PRO A 139 -2.29 -14.75 2.88
C PRO A 139 -0.88 -14.91 2.31
N GLU A 140 -0.46 -14.01 1.41
CA GLU A 140 0.86 -14.07 0.78
C GLU A 140 1.99 -13.88 1.79
N LEU A 141 1.81 -12.98 2.75
CA LEU A 141 2.77 -12.72 3.83
C LEU A 141 2.79 -13.87 4.86
N SER A 142 1.64 -14.49 5.14
CA SER A 142 1.55 -15.69 5.97
C SER A 142 2.28 -16.87 5.32
N ASP A 143 2.08 -17.09 4.02
CA ASP A 143 2.77 -18.15 3.28
C ASP A 143 4.28 -17.90 3.23
N LEU A 144 4.71 -16.63 3.10
CA LEU A 144 6.12 -16.26 3.21
C LEU A 144 6.70 -16.56 4.59
N ALA A 145 5.95 -16.27 5.67
CA ALA A 145 6.38 -16.56 7.03
C ALA A 145 6.57 -18.07 7.26
N ASP A 146 5.65 -18.88 6.74
CA ASP A 146 5.69 -20.34 6.82
C ASP A 146 6.82 -20.94 5.94
N GLU A 147 6.97 -20.48 4.71
CA GLU A 147 7.99 -20.96 3.75
C GLU A 147 9.42 -20.68 4.22
N PHE A 148 9.63 -19.54 4.88
CA PHE A 148 10.94 -19.07 5.33
C PHE A 148 11.08 -19.10 6.86
N GLU A 149 10.36 -19.99 7.54
CA GLU A 149 10.43 -20.16 8.99
C GLU A 149 11.89 -20.32 9.47
N GLY A 150 12.26 -19.57 10.51
CA GLY A 150 13.62 -19.54 11.05
C GLY A 150 14.64 -18.75 10.23
N ARG A 151 14.30 -18.35 8.99
CA ARG A 151 15.13 -17.49 8.13
C ARG A 151 14.65 -16.04 8.13
N ILE A 152 13.33 -15.83 8.22
CA ILE A 152 12.72 -14.51 8.35
C ILE A 152 11.79 -14.43 9.57
N SER A 153 11.57 -13.22 10.07
CA SER A 153 10.49 -12.91 11.01
C SER A 153 9.55 -11.88 10.39
N VAL A 154 8.27 -12.21 10.23
CA VAL A 154 7.24 -11.29 9.69
C VAL A 154 6.46 -10.68 10.86
N VAL A 155 6.38 -9.34 10.88
CA VAL A 155 5.75 -8.56 11.94
C VAL A 155 4.76 -7.57 11.34
N GLY A 156 3.47 -7.83 11.52
CA GLY A 156 2.39 -6.93 11.15
C GLY A 156 2.24 -5.78 12.14
N ILE A 157 2.17 -4.57 11.63
CA ILE A 157 1.95 -3.32 12.35
C ILE A 157 0.69 -2.69 11.75
N ASN A 158 -0.45 -3.03 12.34
CA ASN A 158 -1.74 -2.50 11.93
C ASN A 158 -1.92 -1.06 12.46
N ASN A 159 -2.44 -0.16 11.63
CA ASN A 159 -2.90 1.15 12.07
C ASN A 159 -4.16 1.56 11.29
N GLU A 160 -5.32 1.44 11.94
CA GLU A 160 -6.63 1.81 11.39
C GLU A 160 -6.74 3.30 11.02
N SER A 161 -5.87 4.15 11.57
CA SER A 161 -5.79 5.58 11.26
C SER A 161 -4.51 5.95 10.49
N ILE A 162 -3.92 5.05 9.71
CA ILE A 162 -2.61 5.26 9.08
C ILE A 162 -2.55 6.51 8.18
N PHE A 163 -3.64 6.89 7.53
CA PHE A 163 -3.73 8.10 6.71
C PHE A 163 -4.37 9.32 7.41
N GLY A 164 -4.83 9.15 8.65
CA GLY A 164 -5.56 10.18 9.39
C GLY A 164 -4.84 10.66 10.65
N GLU A 165 -5.59 11.31 11.53
CA GLU A 165 -5.13 11.59 12.89
C GLU A 165 -5.11 10.29 13.70
N THR A 166 -4.05 10.12 14.49
CA THR A 166 -3.91 9.03 15.45
C THR A 166 -5.07 9.05 16.45
N LYS A 167 -5.72 7.90 16.67
CA LYS A 167 -6.85 7.73 17.59
C LYS A 167 -6.55 6.58 18.56
N PRO A 168 -7.03 6.62 19.81
CA PRO A 168 -6.91 5.49 20.73
C PRO A 168 -7.33 4.17 20.08
N GLY A 169 -6.59 3.09 20.36
CA GLY A 169 -6.69 1.84 19.63
C GLY A 169 -8.07 1.21 19.59
N ASP A 170 -8.59 0.99 18.39
CA ASP A 170 -9.75 0.13 18.15
C ASP A 170 -9.31 -1.33 18.00
N VAL A 171 -8.86 -1.90 19.12
CA VAL A 171 -8.42 -3.29 19.21
C VAL A 171 -9.59 -4.25 18.94
N ASP A 172 -10.81 -3.83 19.27
CA ASP A 172 -12.02 -4.62 19.05
C ASP A 172 -12.29 -4.76 17.54
N GLN A 173 -12.21 -3.67 16.76
CA GLN A 173 -12.32 -3.74 15.30
C GLN A 173 -11.29 -4.71 14.68
N LEU A 174 -10.03 -4.63 15.10
CA LEU A 174 -9.00 -5.53 14.59
C LEU A 174 -9.24 -6.98 15.03
N ASN A 175 -9.67 -7.21 16.27
CA ASN A 175 -10.00 -8.55 16.74
C ASN A 175 -11.16 -9.17 15.98
N GLU A 176 -12.24 -8.41 15.74
CA GLU A 176 -13.38 -8.84 14.93
C GLU A 176 -12.93 -9.22 13.51
N PHE A 177 -12.10 -8.38 12.88
CA PHE A 177 -11.52 -8.70 11.58
C PHE A 177 -10.71 -10.00 11.62
N LEU A 178 -9.85 -10.16 12.63
CA LEU A 178 -9.02 -11.36 12.74
C LEU A 178 -9.84 -12.60 13.05
N ASP A 179 -10.94 -12.53 13.79
CA ASP A 179 -11.81 -13.69 14.03
C ASP A 179 -12.33 -14.31 12.73
N ASP A 180 -12.59 -13.47 11.71
CA ASP A 180 -13.00 -13.92 10.39
C ASP A 180 -11.82 -14.28 9.46
N ASN A 181 -10.61 -13.76 9.71
CA ASN A 181 -9.45 -13.85 8.80
C ASN A 181 -8.19 -14.48 9.43
N ARG A 182 -8.31 -15.16 10.57
CA ARG A 182 -7.19 -15.75 11.33
C ARG A 182 -6.31 -16.68 10.51
N GLU A 183 -6.92 -17.49 9.65
CA GLU A 183 -6.20 -18.42 8.77
C GLU A 183 -5.43 -17.69 7.66
N GLU A 184 -5.77 -16.44 7.35
CA GLU A 184 -5.10 -15.61 6.35
C GLU A 184 -4.00 -14.73 6.95
N PHE A 185 -4.01 -14.52 8.27
CA PHE A 185 -3.09 -13.67 9.02
C PHE A 185 -2.39 -14.46 10.13
N ARG A 186 -1.50 -15.38 9.72
CA ARG A 186 -0.85 -16.37 10.60
C ARG A 186 0.49 -15.91 11.21
N TYR A 187 0.88 -14.66 10.97
CA TYR A 187 2.11 -14.06 11.51
C TYR A 187 1.83 -13.16 12.73
N THR A 188 2.90 -12.71 13.41
CA THR A 188 2.78 -11.85 14.59
C THR A 188 2.20 -10.49 14.23
N ILE A 189 1.17 -10.04 14.97
CA ILE A 189 0.48 -8.77 14.71
C ILE A 189 0.47 -7.88 15.96
N TYR A 190 0.83 -6.62 15.73
CA TYR A 190 0.70 -5.51 16.66
C TYR A 190 -0.23 -4.44 16.08
N ILE A 191 -0.83 -3.64 16.96
CA ILE A 191 -1.61 -2.45 16.61
C ILE A 191 -0.93 -1.17 17.12
N ASP A 192 -0.82 -0.17 16.26
CA ASP A 192 -0.11 1.10 16.46
C ASP A 192 -1.08 2.31 16.51
N ASN A 193 -2.29 2.13 17.02
CA ASN A 193 -3.29 3.19 16.95
C ASN A 193 -3.11 4.30 18.00
N ASP A 194 -2.69 4.00 19.24
CA ASP A 194 -2.70 4.95 20.35
C ASP A 194 -1.93 6.25 20.12
N GLU A 195 -0.60 6.17 20.03
CA GLU A 195 0.26 7.31 19.72
C GLU A 195 0.71 7.32 18.25
N GLY A 196 0.37 6.29 17.47
CA GLY A 196 0.86 6.16 16.10
C GLY A 196 2.38 6.14 16.08
N HIS A 197 3.00 5.44 17.03
CA HIS A 197 4.44 5.46 17.23
C HIS A 197 5.13 4.96 15.96
N ALA A 198 4.83 3.72 15.53
CA ALA A 198 5.46 3.12 14.36
C ALA A 198 5.12 3.87 13.07
N LYS A 199 3.88 4.38 12.97
CA LYS A 199 3.46 5.27 11.89
C LYS A 199 4.34 6.52 11.82
N LYS A 200 4.58 7.19 12.95
CA LYS A 200 5.31 8.47 13.04
C LYS A 200 6.81 8.30 12.90
N THR A 201 7.39 7.23 13.44
CA THR A 201 8.84 7.04 13.51
C THR A 201 9.40 6.23 12.35
N VAL A 202 8.58 5.38 11.70
CA VAL A 202 9.04 4.50 10.62
C VAL A 202 8.24 4.69 9.34
N TYR A 203 6.92 4.46 9.33
CA TYR A 203 6.14 4.51 8.08
C TYR A 203 6.19 5.89 7.39
N ASN A 204 5.90 6.96 8.14
CA ASN A 204 5.87 8.32 7.59
C ASN A 204 7.27 8.78 7.11
N PRO A 205 8.36 8.60 7.89
CA PRO A 205 9.73 8.87 7.40
C PRO A 205 10.15 7.95 6.25
N GLY A 206 9.60 6.74 6.18
CA GLY A 206 9.77 5.81 5.07
C GLY A 206 9.32 6.37 3.73
N GLY A 207 8.47 7.39 3.72
CA GLY A 207 8.12 8.15 2.52
C GLY A 207 7.22 7.38 1.55
N TYR A 208 6.99 6.10 1.76
CA TYR A 208 5.98 5.31 1.06
C TYR A 208 4.60 5.76 1.54
N ARG A 209 3.71 6.10 0.60
CA ARG A 209 2.42 6.76 0.88
C ARG A 209 1.20 5.86 0.63
N GLY A 210 1.40 4.56 0.56
CA GLY A 210 0.34 3.56 0.41
C GLY A 210 0.44 2.45 1.45
N ILE A 211 -0.62 1.65 1.55
CA ILE A 211 -0.59 0.35 2.23
C ILE A 211 -1.19 -0.73 1.31
N PRO A 212 -0.76 -2.00 1.43
CA PRO A 212 0.27 -2.50 2.35
C PRO A 212 1.66 -1.94 2.02
N CYS A 213 2.45 -1.70 3.06
CA CYS A 213 3.82 -1.22 2.96
C CYS A 213 4.73 -2.15 3.74
N VAL A 214 5.64 -2.80 3.04
CA VAL A 214 6.62 -3.69 3.64
C VAL A 214 7.99 -3.02 3.74
N ILE A 215 8.63 -3.20 4.88
CA ILE A 215 10.00 -2.74 5.15
C ILE A 215 10.84 -3.95 5.54
N LEU A 216 11.86 -4.26 4.74
CA LEU A 216 12.79 -5.36 5.03
C LEU A 216 14.01 -4.84 5.77
N LEU A 217 14.28 -5.43 6.92
CA LEU A 217 15.49 -5.21 7.71
C LEU A 217 16.43 -6.41 7.54
N VAL A 218 17.71 -6.14 7.30
CA VAL A 218 18.79 -7.12 7.39
C VAL A 218 19.78 -6.62 8.42
N ASP A 219 19.99 -7.39 9.49
CA ASP A 219 20.82 -7.00 10.64
C ASP A 219 20.42 -5.64 11.22
N GLY A 220 19.11 -5.36 11.26
CA GLY A 220 18.54 -4.09 11.73
C GLY A 220 18.65 -2.93 10.75
N ILE A 221 19.21 -3.13 9.54
CA ILE A 221 19.35 -2.09 8.51
C ILE A 221 18.25 -2.23 7.47
N VAL A 222 17.58 -1.13 7.13
CA VAL A 222 16.56 -1.10 6.09
C VAL A 222 17.17 -1.35 4.71
N THR A 223 16.70 -2.39 4.03
CA THR A 223 17.16 -2.80 2.70
C THR A 223 16.08 -2.69 1.62
N TYR A 224 14.80 -2.68 2.02
CA TYR A 224 13.65 -2.52 1.13
C TYR A 224 12.57 -1.68 1.81
N VAL A 225 11.88 -0.86 1.02
CA VAL A 225 10.64 -0.15 1.39
C VAL A 225 9.77 -0.11 0.14
N GLY A 226 8.56 -0.65 0.19
CA GLY A 226 7.66 -0.69 -0.95
C GLY A 226 6.39 -1.49 -0.67
N SER A 227 5.68 -1.91 -1.71
CA SER A 227 4.54 -2.83 -1.57
C SER A 227 4.98 -4.29 -1.74
N PRO A 228 4.32 -5.25 -1.05
CA PRO A 228 4.55 -6.67 -1.28
C PRO A 228 4.13 -7.12 -2.69
N GLN A 229 3.21 -6.41 -3.35
CA GLN A 229 2.74 -6.68 -4.72
C GLN A 229 3.67 -6.16 -5.82
N GLU A 230 4.73 -5.44 -5.47
CA GLU A 230 5.78 -5.06 -6.41
C GLU A 230 6.73 -6.25 -6.63
N ASN A 231 8.05 -6.03 -6.77
CA ASN A 231 9.02 -7.11 -6.95
C ASN A 231 9.56 -7.68 -5.61
N PHE A 232 8.82 -7.52 -4.52
CA PHE A 232 9.29 -7.81 -3.16
C PHE A 232 9.73 -9.26 -2.96
N ARG A 233 8.91 -10.25 -3.35
CA ARG A 233 9.26 -11.68 -3.19
C ARG A 233 10.59 -12.02 -3.86
N GLN A 234 10.80 -11.56 -5.10
CA GLN A 234 12.04 -11.77 -5.81
C GLN A 234 13.23 -11.11 -5.09
N PHE A 235 13.06 -9.89 -4.58
CA PHE A 235 14.09 -9.19 -3.82
C PHE A 235 14.45 -9.94 -2.52
N LEU A 236 13.44 -10.42 -1.80
CA LEU A 236 13.62 -11.19 -0.57
C LEU A 236 14.39 -12.49 -0.83
N GLU A 237 14.00 -13.27 -1.82
CA GLU A 237 14.67 -14.52 -2.18
C GLU A 237 16.14 -14.29 -2.57
N GLN A 238 16.43 -13.24 -3.34
CA GLN A 238 17.80 -12.85 -3.67
C GLN A 238 18.60 -12.47 -2.42
N THR A 239 17.99 -11.72 -1.50
CA THR A 239 18.61 -11.30 -0.24
C THR A 239 18.95 -12.51 0.64
N LEU A 240 18.01 -13.44 0.81
CA LEU A 240 18.23 -14.67 1.57
C LEU A 240 19.33 -15.54 0.97
N ASN A 241 19.32 -15.72 -0.36
CA ASN A 241 20.35 -16.47 -1.06
C ASN A 241 21.75 -15.84 -0.88
N PHE A 242 21.82 -14.51 -0.88
CA PHE A 242 23.07 -13.79 -0.63
C PHE A 242 23.58 -14.03 0.80
N ILE A 243 22.72 -13.84 1.81
CA ILE A 243 23.06 -14.05 3.23
C ILE A 243 23.57 -15.47 3.49
N GLU A 244 22.92 -16.48 2.92
CA GLU A 244 23.37 -17.88 3.06
C GLU A 244 24.69 -18.16 2.35
N ALA A 245 24.94 -17.50 1.20
CA ALA A 245 26.21 -17.62 0.52
C ALA A 245 27.35 -16.96 1.31
N GLU A 246 27.09 -15.87 2.03
CA GLU A 246 28.05 -15.27 2.95
C GLU A 246 28.34 -16.16 4.15
N ALA A 247 27.30 -16.69 4.82
CA ALA A 247 27.47 -17.58 5.97
C ALA A 247 28.33 -18.81 5.62
N ARG A 248 28.12 -19.44 4.46
CA ARG A 248 28.92 -20.58 3.97
C ARG A 248 30.38 -20.25 3.65
N ARG A 249 30.75 -18.97 3.51
CA ARG A 249 32.13 -18.54 3.25
C ARG A 249 32.90 -18.24 4.53
N GLU A 250 32.18 -17.99 5.62
CA GLU A 250 32.74 -17.69 6.95
C GLU A 250 32.96 -18.96 7.79
N GLU A 251 32.33 -20.07 7.40
CA GLU A 251 32.55 -21.45 7.90
C GLU A 251 33.79 -22.14 7.29
#